data_AF-A0A2V2V286-F1
#
_entry.id   AF-A0A2V2V286-F1
#
_cell.length_a   1.000
_cell.length_b   1.000
_cell.length_c   1.000
_cell.angle_alpha   90.00
_cell.angle_beta   90.00
_cell.angle_gamma   90.00
#
_symmetry.space_group_name_H-M   'P 1'
#
loop_
_entity.id
_entity.type
_entity.pdbx_description
1 polymer ?
#
loop_
_entity_poly.entity_id
_entity_poly.type
_entity_poly.pdbx_seq_one_letter_code
_entity_poly.pdbx_strand_id
1 'polypeptide(L)'
;MANRTRLFNCAYGFYIAMHPWLKGSGYVKVGYTANLSRRLEMASFTTCFTPEWSYFAVFELESIKEAFLLEQAVLFLFKDRRVSNRELIQGSAKEVLEGARRVCLALNLNALVNMQPNYSSTEGPVRGSSGRELFPDNFSSTHNALRPNTLGRYMEALEKLCDSVRKPALCDKITVDRGEKFGENEEEEEYDLDVLETYKEESFSLTTLRPYQQEAVTRCREELESHGATICQMACRCGKTPVAFKIIEYYLKNKRDARVLYLVPGLTLLRQTVRKLYSYGLREIKYLLIGSCPTSVSLGDGNSLMMTTDEGVIENVFKGSSSQMVVISTYQSSHIVSKLSVFDLTVFDECHRVCGSASITNFNSVLFQPRSGNRLFLTATPAYDTPIKMDNTHLFGWNSIPLLSQRRNRCRLRERVFIKNCFGRRHG
;
A
#
# COMPACT_ATOMS: atom_id res chain seq x y z
N MET A 1 -12.11 -45.77 13.78
CA MET A 1 -10.87 -45.17 14.31
C MET A 1 -9.79 -45.26 13.23
N ALA A 2 -9.43 -44.13 12.63
CA ALA A 2 -8.21 -43.97 11.85
C ALA A 2 -7.84 -42.48 11.89
N ASN A 3 -7.16 -42.09 12.98
CA ASN A 3 -6.62 -40.76 13.16
C ASN A 3 -5.44 -40.61 12.19
N ARG A 4 -5.67 -40.00 11.02
CA ARG A 4 -4.57 -39.56 10.15
C ARG A 4 -4.06 -38.23 10.68
N THR A 5 -2.97 -38.31 11.43
CA THR A 5 -2.10 -37.21 11.84
C THR A 5 -1.68 -36.43 10.59
N ARG A 6 -2.37 -35.32 10.27
CA ARG A 6 -1.94 -34.40 9.21
C ARG A 6 -0.83 -33.52 9.79
N LEU A 7 0.41 -33.90 9.49
CA LEU A 7 1.58 -33.02 9.56
C LEU A 7 1.25 -31.66 8.92
N PHE A 8 1.76 -30.58 9.52
CA PHE A 8 1.61 -29.18 9.08
C PHE A 8 2.17 -28.96 7.67
N ASN A 9 1.46 -29.41 6.64
CA ASN A 9 1.81 -29.19 5.25
C ASN A 9 1.19 -27.88 4.75
N CYS A 10 1.99 -27.08 4.05
CA CYS A 10 1.53 -25.93 3.26
C CYS A 10 0.35 -26.35 2.39
N ALA A 11 -0.86 -25.92 2.75
CA ALA A 11 -2.06 -26.17 1.98
C ALA A 11 -2.28 -24.99 1.02
N TYR A 12 -2.30 -25.29 -0.28
CA TYR A 12 -2.78 -24.37 -1.30
C TYR A 12 -4.29 -24.23 -1.16
N GLY A 13 -4.81 -23.01 -1.19
CA GLY A 13 -6.24 -22.87 -1.07
C GLY A 13 -6.81 -21.52 -1.42
N PHE A 14 -8.07 -21.57 -1.85
CA PHE A 14 -8.96 -20.42 -1.91
C PHE A 14 -9.59 -20.23 -0.53
N TYR A 15 -9.73 -18.99 -0.09
CA TYR A 15 -10.31 -18.66 1.20
C TYR A 15 -11.39 -17.59 1.08
N ILE A 16 -12.32 -17.67 2.01
CA ILE A 16 -13.32 -16.66 2.32
C ILE A 16 -12.97 -16.14 3.72
N ALA A 17 -12.46 -14.92 3.79
CA ALA A 17 -12.03 -14.29 5.02
C ALA A 17 -13.05 -13.24 5.47
N MET A 18 -13.22 -13.16 6.78
CA MET A 18 -14.10 -12.21 7.43
C MET A 18 -13.33 -11.37 8.43
N HIS A 19 -13.78 -10.14 8.57
CA HIS A 19 -13.36 -9.22 9.61
C HIS A 19 -14.63 -8.58 10.19
N PRO A 20 -14.75 -8.32 11.50
CA PRO A 20 -15.95 -7.73 12.11
C PRO A 20 -16.44 -6.47 11.38
N TRP A 21 -15.51 -5.59 11.00
CA TRP A 21 -15.80 -4.40 10.20
C TRP A 21 -16.33 -4.71 8.79
N LEU A 22 -15.74 -5.68 8.09
CA LEU A 22 -16.14 -6.04 6.72
C LEU A 22 -17.55 -6.64 6.73
N LYS A 23 -17.83 -7.49 7.73
CA LYS A 23 -19.16 -8.04 8.00
C LYS A 23 -20.18 -6.94 8.27
N GLY A 24 -19.83 -5.94 9.09
CA GLY A 24 -20.68 -4.79 9.38
C GLY A 24 -20.95 -3.89 8.16
N SER A 25 -20.07 -3.93 7.16
CA SER A 25 -20.21 -3.18 5.90
C SER A 25 -20.88 -3.99 4.78
N GLY A 26 -21.24 -5.26 5.03
CA GLY A 26 -21.88 -6.14 4.03
C GLY A 26 -20.94 -6.63 2.94
N TYR A 27 -19.63 -6.73 3.21
CA TYR A 27 -18.64 -7.23 2.26
C TYR A 27 -17.94 -8.49 2.78
N VAL A 28 -17.39 -9.25 1.84
CA VAL A 28 -16.62 -10.47 2.07
C VAL A 28 -15.31 -10.39 1.30
N LYS A 29 -14.20 -10.75 1.95
CA LYS A 29 -12.89 -10.84 1.30
C LYS A 29 -12.71 -12.26 0.82
N VAL A 30 -12.33 -12.40 -0.44
CA VAL A 30 -11.87 -13.67 -0.97
C VAL A 30 -10.40 -13.58 -1.36
N GLY A 31 -9.77 -14.73 -1.53
CA GLY A 31 -8.52 -14.80 -2.25
C GLY A 31 -7.94 -16.20 -2.27
N TYR A 32 -6.70 -16.33 -2.74
CA TYR A 32 -5.96 -17.59 -2.69
C TYR A 32 -4.59 -17.42 -1.99
N THR A 33 -4.01 -18.54 -1.56
CA THR A 33 -2.69 -18.55 -0.91
C THR A 33 -2.02 -19.92 -1.06
N ALA A 34 -0.68 -19.93 -0.96
CA ALA A 34 0.11 -21.16 -0.85
C ALA A 34 0.27 -21.66 0.58
N ASN A 35 -0.13 -20.84 1.56
CA ASN A 35 -0.02 -21.17 2.97
C ASN A 35 -1.24 -20.63 3.72
N LEU A 36 -2.25 -21.48 3.93
CA LEU A 36 -3.49 -21.13 4.62
C LEU A 36 -3.29 -20.82 6.11
N SER A 37 -2.36 -21.49 6.79
CA SER A 37 -2.14 -21.28 8.23
C SER A 37 -1.57 -19.90 8.55
N ARG A 38 -0.66 -19.38 7.71
CA ARG A 38 -0.04 -18.06 7.93
C ARG A 38 -0.75 -16.90 7.25
N ARG A 39 -1.66 -17.15 6.30
CA ARG A 39 -2.16 -16.10 5.40
C ARG A 39 -2.86 -14.94 6.11
N LEU A 40 -3.64 -15.19 7.17
CA LEU A 40 -4.28 -14.10 7.92
C LEU A 40 -3.31 -13.34 8.85
N GLU A 41 -2.11 -13.89 9.08
CA GLU A 41 -1.04 -13.25 9.86
C GLU A 41 -0.13 -12.38 8.99
N MET A 42 -0.18 -12.56 7.66
CA MET A 42 0.63 -11.80 6.71
C MET A 42 0.29 -10.31 6.74
N ALA A 43 1.29 -9.49 6.39
CA ALA A 43 1.20 -8.04 6.35
C ALA A 43 -0.03 -7.52 5.56
N SER A 44 -0.45 -8.20 4.49
CA SER A 44 -1.64 -7.81 3.72
C SER A 44 -2.97 -7.84 4.51
N PHE A 45 -3.04 -8.61 5.60
CA PHE A 45 -4.19 -8.68 6.50
C PHE A 45 -3.96 -7.92 7.81
N THR A 46 -2.72 -7.88 8.30
CA THR A 46 -2.38 -7.33 9.62
C THR A 46 -1.91 -5.87 9.60
N THR A 47 -1.48 -5.32 8.45
CA THR A 47 -1.01 -3.92 8.37
C THR A 47 -2.13 -2.88 8.35
N CYS A 48 -3.32 -3.26 7.86
CA CYS A 48 -4.42 -2.34 7.57
C CYS A 48 -5.68 -2.57 8.44
N PHE A 49 -5.71 -3.65 9.23
CA PHE A 49 -6.89 -4.11 9.97
C PHE A 49 -6.49 -4.64 11.36
N THR A 50 -7.46 -4.72 12.28
CA THR A 50 -7.22 -5.37 13.57
C THR A 50 -6.94 -6.86 13.37
N PRO A 51 -6.23 -7.54 14.29
CA PRO A 51 -5.93 -8.98 14.19
C PRO A 51 -7.17 -9.87 14.41
N GLU A 52 -8.36 -9.37 14.07
CA GLU A 52 -9.65 -10.03 14.22
C GLU A 52 -10.09 -10.75 12.95
N TRP A 53 -9.18 -10.93 11.99
CA TRP A 53 -9.44 -11.72 10.80
C TRP A 53 -9.67 -13.18 11.17
N SER A 54 -10.68 -13.77 10.54
CA SER A 54 -10.95 -15.19 10.64
C SER A 54 -11.37 -15.74 9.28
N TYR A 55 -11.09 -17.01 9.06
CA TYR A 55 -11.66 -17.71 7.92
C TYR A 55 -13.12 -18.01 8.20
N PHE A 56 -13.98 -17.69 7.24
CA PHE A 56 -15.32 -18.24 7.20
C PHE A 56 -15.30 -19.65 6.62
N ALA A 57 -14.59 -19.82 5.51
CA ALA A 57 -14.38 -21.09 4.86
C ALA A 57 -13.08 -21.08 4.05
N VAL A 58 -12.49 -22.25 3.90
CA VAL A 58 -11.30 -22.49 3.09
C VAL A 58 -11.56 -23.70 2.20
N PHE A 59 -11.13 -23.59 0.95
CA PHE A 59 -11.12 -24.66 -0.03
C PHE A 59 -9.66 -25.05 -0.21
N GLU A 60 -9.27 -26.23 0.26
CA GLU A 60 -7.93 -26.79 0.03
C GLU A 60 -7.93 -27.45 -1.36
N LEU A 61 -6.98 -27.06 -2.22
CA LEU A 61 -6.86 -27.57 -3.59
C LEU A 61 -5.49 -28.22 -3.80
N GLU A 62 -5.38 -29.01 -4.87
CA GLU A 62 -4.18 -29.80 -5.18
C GLU A 62 -3.03 -28.91 -5.67
N SER A 63 -3.33 -27.72 -6.20
CA SER A 63 -2.30 -26.77 -6.64
C SER A 63 -2.67 -25.29 -6.46
N ILE A 64 -1.63 -24.45 -6.41
CA ILE A 64 -1.80 -22.98 -6.40
C ILE A 64 -2.51 -22.46 -7.66
N LYS A 65 -2.37 -23.14 -8.80
CA LYS A 65 -3.02 -22.78 -10.07
C LYS A 65 -4.53 -22.97 -9.99
N GLU A 66 -4.97 -24.05 -9.37
CA GLU A 66 -6.40 -24.30 -9.13
C GLU A 66 -6.99 -23.33 -8.12
N ALA A 67 -6.25 -23.01 -7.06
CA ALA A 67 -6.67 -22.00 -6.08
C ALA A 67 -6.82 -20.61 -6.70
N PHE A 68 -5.90 -20.22 -7.58
CA PHE A 68 -6.01 -19.00 -8.38
C PHE A 68 -7.20 -19.05 -9.35
N LEU A 69 -7.38 -20.16 -10.07
CA LEU A 69 -8.52 -20.35 -10.98
C LEU A 69 -9.86 -20.21 -10.25
N LEU A 70 -9.99 -20.82 -9.06
CA LEU A 70 -11.19 -20.73 -8.24
C LEU A 70 -11.45 -19.29 -7.76
N GLU A 71 -10.42 -18.56 -7.33
CA GLU A 71 -10.56 -17.14 -6.98
C GLU A 71 -11.10 -16.33 -8.16
N GLN A 72 -10.46 -16.44 -9.33
CA GLN A 72 -10.84 -15.66 -10.50
C GLN A 72 -12.25 -16.00 -10.98
N ALA A 73 -12.64 -17.28 -10.96
CA ALA A 73 -13.97 -17.71 -11.34
C ALA A 73 -15.06 -17.26 -10.34
N VAL A 74 -14.76 -17.26 -9.03
CA VAL A 74 -15.67 -16.69 -8.02
C VAL A 74 -15.81 -15.18 -8.23
N LEU A 75 -14.71 -14.47 -8.45
CA LEU A 75 -14.77 -13.03 -8.70
C LEU A 75 -15.54 -12.69 -9.99
N PHE A 76 -15.48 -13.55 -11.01
CA PHE A 76 -16.30 -13.43 -12.21
C PHE A 76 -17.78 -13.71 -11.94
N LEU A 77 -18.10 -14.77 -11.19
CA LEU A 77 -19.48 -15.12 -10.84
C LEU A 77 -20.19 -13.97 -10.09
N PHE A 78 -19.45 -13.26 -9.25
CA PHE A 78 -19.96 -12.12 -8.48
C PHE A 78 -19.64 -10.76 -9.11
N LYS A 79 -19.31 -10.67 -10.40
CA LYS A 79 -18.86 -9.42 -11.05
C LYS A 79 -19.78 -8.22 -10.81
N ASP A 80 -21.09 -8.41 -10.81
CA ASP A 80 -22.09 -7.35 -10.58
C ASP A 80 -22.09 -6.82 -9.14
N ARG A 81 -21.60 -7.63 -8.19
CA ARG A 81 -21.50 -7.32 -6.74
C ARG A 81 -20.04 -7.19 -6.28
N ARG A 82 -19.09 -7.27 -7.20
CA ARG A 82 -17.65 -7.20 -6.92
C ARG A 82 -17.22 -5.75 -6.93
N VAL A 83 -16.36 -5.38 -5.98
CA VAL A 83 -15.68 -4.09 -6.03
C VAL A 83 -14.63 -4.14 -7.13
N SER A 84 -14.71 -3.22 -8.09
CA SER A 84 -13.83 -3.18 -9.27
C SER A 84 -12.35 -3.29 -8.89
N ASN A 85 -11.64 -4.21 -9.54
CA ASN A 85 -10.21 -4.49 -9.33
C ASN A 85 -9.82 -4.89 -7.89
N ARG A 86 -10.76 -5.38 -7.09
CA ARG A 86 -10.51 -5.89 -5.73
C ARG A 86 -11.07 -7.29 -5.55
N GLU A 87 -10.58 -8.02 -4.56
CA GLU A 87 -11.14 -9.32 -4.18
C GLU A 87 -12.16 -9.17 -3.03
N LEU A 88 -13.05 -8.18 -3.20
CA LEU A 88 -14.13 -7.87 -2.27
C LEU A 88 -15.47 -8.04 -2.98
N ILE A 89 -16.37 -8.79 -2.36
CA ILE A 89 -17.71 -9.11 -2.88
C ILE A 89 -18.74 -8.58 -1.90
N GLN A 90 -19.72 -7.82 -2.38
CA GLN A 90 -20.87 -7.38 -1.61
C GLN A 90 -21.84 -8.55 -1.41
N GLY A 91 -22.17 -8.85 -0.15
CA GLY A 91 -23.05 -9.97 0.22
C GLY A 91 -22.61 -10.66 1.51
N SER A 92 -23.26 -11.78 1.81
CA SER A 92 -22.93 -12.61 2.96
C SER A 92 -21.87 -13.66 2.63
N ALA A 93 -21.06 -14.04 3.61
CA ALA A 93 -20.05 -15.10 3.41
C ALA A 93 -20.67 -16.45 3.04
N LYS A 94 -21.94 -16.70 3.45
CA LYS A 94 -22.72 -17.89 3.04
C LYS A 94 -23.04 -17.90 1.55
N GLU A 95 -23.44 -16.76 0.99
CA GLU A 95 -23.70 -16.66 -0.46
C GLU A 95 -22.42 -16.88 -1.27
N VAL A 96 -21.31 -16.26 -0.85
CA VAL A 96 -20.01 -16.43 -1.52
C VAL A 96 -19.52 -17.88 -1.43
N LEU A 97 -19.72 -18.55 -0.29
CA LEU A 97 -19.42 -19.97 -0.11
C LEU A 97 -20.21 -20.85 -1.08
N GLU A 98 -21.52 -20.63 -1.19
CA GLU A 98 -22.37 -21.40 -2.10
C GLU A 98 -22.00 -21.15 -3.57
N GLY A 99 -21.70 -19.90 -3.93
CA GLY A 99 -21.15 -19.58 -5.24
C GLY A 99 -19.84 -20.29 -5.53
N ALA A 100 -18.89 -20.30 -4.58
CA ALA A 100 -17.62 -21.01 -4.72
C ALA A 100 -17.79 -22.53 -4.88
N ARG A 101 -18.74 -23.16 -4.16
CA ARG A 101 -19.07 -24.58 -4.36
C ARG A 101 -19.58 -24.87 -5.76
N ARG A 102 -20.46 -24.01 -6.28
CA ARG A 102 -20.98 -24.15 -7.65
C ARG A 102 -19.88 -23.97 -8.70
N VAL A 103 -18.95 -23.06 -8.47
CA VAL A 103 -17.76 -22.90 -9.32
C VAL A 103 -16.90 -24.16 -9.30
N CYS A 104 -16.64 -24.76 -8.13
CA CYS A 104 -15.90 -26.02 -8.05
C CYS A 104 -16.56 -27.13 -8.88
N LEU A 105 -17.89 -27.27 -8.78
CA LEU A 105 -18.66 -28.25 -9.58
C LEU A 105 -18.58 -27.95 -11.08
N ALA A 106 -18.79 -26.69 -11.49
CA ALA A 106 -18.76 -26.29 -12.90
C ALA A 106 -17.39 -26.46 -13.55
N LEU A 107 -16.32 -26.28 -12.77
CA LEU A 107 -14.94 -26.38 -13.23
C LEU A 107 -14.31 -27.76 -12.96
N ASN A 108 -15.06 -28.69 -12.37
CA ASN A 108 -14.60 -30.00 -11.92
C ASN A 108 -13.34 -29.94 -11.03
N LEU A 109 -13.30 -28.98 -10.11
CA LEU A 109 -12.20 -28.80 -9.15
C LEU A 109 -12.44 -29.69 -7.92
N ASN A 110 -11.44 -30.51 -7.60
CA ASN A 110 -11.43 -31.32 -6.39
C ASN A 110 -10.96 -30.45 -5.21
N ALA A 111 -11.90 -29.94 -4.41
CA ALA A 111 -11.59 -29.07 -3.29
C ALA A 111 -12.13 -29.65 -1.97
N LEU A 112 -11.27 -29.72 -0.95
CA LEU A 112 -11.68 -30.06 0.41
C LEU A 112 -12.10 -28.79 1.15
N VAL A 113 -13.38 -28.70 1.51
CA VAL A 113 -13.96 -27.49 2.11
C VAL A 113 -13.94 -27.58 3.63
N ASN A 114 -13.17 -26.72 4.27
CA ASN A 114 -13.10 -26.56 5.72
C ASN A 114 -13.84 -25.30 6.17
N MET A 115 -14.83 -25.47 7.04
CA MET A 115 -15.59 -24.36 7.62
C MET A 115 -14.89 -23.85 8.88
N GLN A 116 -14.66 -22.54 8.95
CA GLN A 116 -13.99 -21.86 10.08
C GLN A 116 -12.74 -22.60 10.61
N PRO A 117 -11.77 -22.93 9.74
CA PRO A 117 -10.57 -23.62 10.19
C PRO A 117 -9.82 -22.75 11.20
N ASN A 118 -9.39 -23.38 12.28
CA ASN A 118 -8.55 -22.74 13.27
C ASN A 118 -7.11 -23.26 13.12
N TYR A 119 -6.20 -22.36 12.76
CA TYR A 119 -4.78 -22.66 12.60
C TYR A 119 -3.94 -22.12 13.77
N SER A 120 -4.58 -21.66 14.86
CA SER A 120 -3.84 -21.19 16.04
C SER A 120 -3.06 -22.33 16.70
N SER A 121 -1.82 -22.01 17.05
CA SER A 121 -0.78 -22.92 17.53
C SER A 121 -1.14 -23.60 18.85
N THR A 122 -1.48 -24.88 18.78
CA THR A 122 -1.42 -25.87 19.87
C THR A 122 -0.64 -27.06 19.30
N GLU A 123 0.56 -27.43 19.75
CA GLU A 123 0.93 -27.94 21.08
C GLU A 123 2.39 -27.58 21.49
N GLY A 124 2.67 -27.65 22.80
CA GLY A 124 3.96 -27.31 23.44
C GLY A 124 5.12 -28.32 23.23
N PRO A 125 6.28 -28.10 23.88
CA PRO A 125 7.58 -28.54 23.39
C PRO A 125 7.86 -30.01 23.69
N VAL A 126 8.00 -30.84 22.66
CA VAL A 126 8.65 -32.15 22.78
C VAL A 126 10.15 -31.95 22.62
N ARG A 127 10.88 -32.04 23.74
CA ARG A 127 12.34 -32.21 23.74
C ARG A 127 12.71 -33.51 23.03
N GLY A 128 13.39 -33.39 21.90
CA GLY A 128 14.04 -34.49 21.19
C GLY A 128 15.14 -33.91 20.31
N SER A 129 16.36 -34.30 20.59
CA SER A 129 17.62 -33.77 20.07
C SER A 129 17.88 -34.02 18.59
N SER A 130 18.76 -33.15 18.05
CA SER A 130 19.71 -33.36 16.95
C SER A 130 19.19 -33.57 15.52
N GLY A 131 19.46 -32.58 14.67
CA GLY A 131 19.37 -32.68 13.21
C GLY A 131 19.16 -31.30 12.56
N ARG A 132 20.21 -30.47 12.50
CA ARG A 132 20.22 -29.33 11.58
C ARG A 132 20.34 -29.88 10.16
N GLU A 133 19.24 -29.91 9.43
CA GLU A 133 19.29 -29.90 7.97
C GLU A 133 18.71 -28.57 7.47
N LEU A 134 19.59 -27.73 6.93
CA LEU A 134 19.21 -26.61 6.09
C LEU A 134 18.61 -27.18 4.81
N PHE A 135 17.32 -26.92 4.58
CA PHE A 135 16.76 -27.03 3.23
C PHE A 135 16.92 -25.69 2.52
N PRO A 136 17.39 -25.67 1.26
CA PRO A 136 17.70 -24.43 0.56
C PRO A 136 16.42 -23.67 0.19
N ASP A 137 16.37 -22.38 0.53
CA ASP A 137 15.40 -21.39 0.04
C ASP A 137 15.61 -21.06 -1.45
N ASN A 138 15.72 -22.09 -2.29
CA ASN A 138 15.73 -21.98 -3.75
C ASN A 138 14.34 -22.37 -4.29
N PHE A 139 13.34 -21.54 -4.01
CA PHE A 139 12.20 -21.40 -4.90
C PHE A 139 12.30 -20.06 -5.60
N SER A 140 13.06 -20.07 -6.70
CA SER A 140 12.97 -19.07 -7.76
C SER A 140 11.51 -18.95 -8.18
N SER A 141 10.85 -17.89 -7.73
CA SER A 141 9.53 -17.49 -8.20
C SER A 141 9.70 -16.91 -9.61
N THR A 142 9.83 -17.78 -10.61
CA THR A 142 9.50 -17.41 -11.99
C THR A 142 8.00 -17.19 -12.05
N HIS A 143 7.57 -15.99 -11.62
CA HIS A 143 6.31 -15.42 -12.05
C HIS A 143 6.43 -15.13 -13.55
N ASN A 144 6.30 -16.18 -14.36
CA ASN A 144 5.84 -16.02 -15.72
C ASN A 144 4.48 -15.33 -15.60
N ALA A 145 4.41 -14.09 -16.07
CA ALA A 145 3.17 -13.37 -16.28
C ALA A 145 2.19 -14.31 -16.99
N LEU A 146 1.20 -14.80 -16.24
CA LEU A 146 0.13 -15.61 -16.78
C LEU A 146 -0.67 -14.69 -17.72
N ARG A 147 -0.60 -15.02 -19.02
CA ARG A 147 -1.28 -14.32 -20.10
C ARG A 147 -2.79 -14.15 -19.81
N PRO A 148 -3.49 -13.18 -20.43
CA PRO A 148 -4.87 -12.77 -20.08
C PRO A 148 -6.00 -13.82 -20.26
N ASN A 149 -5.71 -15.10 -20.52
CA ASN A 149 -6.73 -16.09 -20.89
C ASN A 149 -6.90 -17.26 -19.90
N THR A 150 -6.65 -17.06 -18.60
CA THR A 150 -6.82 -18.12 -17.58
C THR A 150 -8.24 -18.69 -17.52
N LEU A 151 -9.26 -17.86 -17.76
CA LEU A 151 -10.66 -18.28 -17.78
C LEU A 151 -11.15 -18.75 -19.16
N GLY A 152 -10.38 -18.56 -20.24
CA GLY A 152 -10.86 -18.68 -21.61
C GLY A 152 -11.53 -20.03 -21.93
N ARG A 153 -10.96 -21.14 -21.47
CA ARG A 153 -11.54 -22.49 -21.68
C ARG A 153 -12.76 -22.80 -20.81
N TYR A 154 -13.10 -21.92 -19.86
CA TYR A 154 -14.15 -22.11 -18.87
C TYR A 154 -15.26 -21.06 -18.97
N MET A 155 -15.16 -20.11 -19.90
CA MET A 155 -16.12 -19.00 -20.02
C MET A 155 -17.54 -19.50 -20.26
N GLU A 156 -17.75 -20.47 -21.15
CA GLU A 156 -19.08 -21.02 -21.44
C GLU A 156 -19.72 -21.65 -20.19
N ALA A 157 -18.94 -22.39 -19.38
CA ALA A 157 -19.43 -22.99 -18.15
C ALA A 157 -19.75 -21.93 -17.08
N LEU A 158 -18.94 -20.88 -16.97
CA LEU A 158 -19.13 -19.79 -16.02
C LEU A 158 -20.29 -18.87 -16.38
N GLU A 159 -20.51 -18.61 -17.68
CA GLU A 159 -21.67 -17.85 -18.18
C GLU A 159 -22.97 -18.61 -17.93
N LYS A 160 -23.02 -19.91 -18.26
CA LYS A 160 -24.16 -20.77 -17.91
C LYS A 160 -24.44 -20.76 -16.41
N LEU A 161 -23.39 -20.77 -15.59
CA LEU A 161 -23.54 -20.69 -14.14
C LEU A 161 -24.10 -19.33 -13.70
N CYS A 162 -23.62 -18.21 -14.26
CA CYS A 162 -24.14 -16.88 -13.97
C CYS A 162 -25.64 -16.77 -14.29
N ASP A 163 -26.08 -17.34 -15.41
CA ASP A 163 -27.49 -17.34 -15.82
C ASP A 163 -28.35 -18.20 -14.89
N SER A 164 -27.82 -19.32 -14.39
CA SER A 164 -28.50 -20.18 -13.41
C SER A 164 -28.69 -19.50 -12.05
N VAL A 165 -27.75 -18.62 -11.65
CA VAL A 165 -27.78 -17.90 -10.37
C VAL A 165 -28.70 -16.67 -10.43
N ARG A 166 -28.96 -16.12 -11.63
CA ARG A 166 -29.80 -14.93 -11.85
C ARG A 166 -31.31 -15.21 -11.92
N LYS A 167 -31.77 -16.47 -11.90
CA LYS A 167 -33.21 -16.78 -11.86
C LYS A 167 -33.78 -16.52 -10.46
N PRO A 168 -34.68 -15.53 -10.26
CA PRO A 168 -35.26 -15.26 -8.96
C PRO A 168 -36.37 -16.26 -8.64
N ALA A 169 -36.41 -16.73 -7.39
CA ALA A 169 -37.67 -17.16 -6.80
C ALA A 169 -38.57 -15.92 -6.63
N LEU A 170 -39.82 -16.05 -7.06
CA LEU A 170 -40.87 -15.03 -7.11
C LEU A 170 -41.12 -14.38 -5.73
N CYS A 171 -40.90 -13.07 -5.56
CA CYS A 171 -41.88 -12.19 -4.92
C CYS A 171 -41.55 -10.69 -5.07
N ASP A 172 -42.60 -9.97 -5.44
CA ASP A 172 -42.93 -8.56 -5.32
C ASP A 172 -42.16 -7.45 -6.06
N LYS A 173 -42.97 -6.85 -6.95
CA LYS A 173 -42.71 -5.75 -7.87
C LYS A 173 -42.47 -4.46 -7.10
N ILE A 174 -41.35 -3.81 -7.36
CA ILE A 174 -41.28 -2.34 -7.38
C ILE A 174 -40.65 -1.95 -8.71
N THR A 175 -41.49 -1.34 -9.55
CA THR A 175 -41.18 -0.70 -10.82
C THR A 175 -40.19 0.44 -10.61
N VAL A 176 -39.04 0.40 -11.30
CA VAL A 176 -38.32 1.61 -11.68
C VAL A 176 -37.87 1.47 -13.14
N ASP A 177 -38.05 2.58 -13.82
CA ASP A 177 -38.19 2.82 -15.25
C ASP A 177 -36.99 2.42 -16.12
N ARG A 178 -37.27 2.13 -17.39
CA ARG A 178 -36.28 1.87 -18.45
C ARG A 178 -35.89 3.20 -19.12
N GLY A 179 -34.60 3.41 -19.30
CA GLY A 179 -34.02 4.30 -20.31
C GLY A 179 -32.55 4.54 -20.01
N GLU A 180 -31.57 4.40 -20.90
CA GLU A 180 -31.54 4.15 -22.34
C GLU A 180 -30.22 3.43 -22.67
N LYS A 181 -30.17 2.72 -23.81
CA LYS A 181 -28.94 2.20 -24.42
C LYS A 181 -28.19 3.35 -25.11
N PHE A 182 -26.87 3.43 -24.95
CA PHE A 182 -25.84 3.86 -25.91
C PHE A 182 -24.51 3.67 -25.17
N GLY A 183 -23.39 3.20 -25.69
CA GLY A 183 -22.91 2.79 -27.01
C GLY A 183 -21.43 2.48 -26.76
N GLU A 184 -20.91 1.42 -27.37
CA GLU A 184 -19.47 1.14 -27.35
C GLU A 184 -18.74 2.32 -27.96
N ASN A 185 -17.76 2.88 -27.24
CA ASN A 185 -16.63 3.62 -27.79
C ASN A 185 -15.49 3.54 -26.76
N GLU A 186 -14.44 2.84 -27.15
CA GLU A 186 -13.12 2.90 -26.53
C GLU A 186 -12.53 4.27 -26.87
N GLU A 187 -12.43 5.17 -25.90
CA GLU A 187 -11.57 6.34 -25.99
C GLU A 187 -10.63 6.35 -24.78
N GLU A 188 -9.34 6.28 -25.08
CA GLU A 188 -8.24 6.49 -24.15
C GLU A 188 -8.36 7.91 -23.55
N GLU A 189 -8.76 8.02 -22.29
CA GLU A 189 -8.72 9.29 -21.57
C GLU A 189 -7.27 9.70 -21.28
N GLU A 190 -6.69 10.42 -22.23
CA GLU A 190 -5.56 11.32 -22.04
C GLU A 190 -5.96 12.42 -21.04
N TYR A 191 -5.31 12.44 -19.88
CA TYR A 191 -5.59 13.45 -18.85
C TYR A 191 -5.09 14.82 -19.32
N ASP A 192 -6.02 15.63 -19.82
CA ASP A 192 -5.78 17.03 -20.17
C ASP A 192 -5.42 17.82 -18.89
N LEU A 193 -4.17 18.30 -18.86
CA LEU A 193 -3.52 18.94 -17.73
C LEU A 193 -3.61 20.46 -17.88
N ASP A 194 -4.81 21.02 -17.98
CA ASP A 194 -5.00 22.48 -17.89
C ASP A 194 -6.40 22.83 -17.37
N VAL A 195 -6.60 22.62 -16.07
CA VAL A 195 -7.61 23.39 -15.32
C VAL A 195 -6.88 24.20 -14.27
N LEU A 196 -6.79 25.49 -14.58
CA LEU A 196 -6.31 26.58 -13.73
C LEU A 196 -7.25 26.73 -12.52
N GLU A 197 -7.18 25.79 -11.58
CA GLU A 197 -7.92 25.87 -10.32
C GLU A 197 -7.37 27.06 -9.50
N THR A 198 -8.26 28.01 -9.28
CA THR A 198 -8.09 29.16 -8.39
C THR A 198 -7.60 28.67 -7.02
N TYR A 199 -6.31 28.86 -6.75
CA TYR A 199 -5.67 28.53 -5.48
C TYR A 199 -6.33 29.32 -4.33
N LYS A 200 -7.31 28.72 -3.66
CA LYS A 200 -7.67 29.15 -2.30
C LYS A 200 -6.43 28.92 -1.43
N GLU A 201 -5.98 29.96 -0.73
CA GLU A 201 -4.87 29.87 0.21
C GLU A 201 -5.18 28.80 1.27
N GLU A 202 -4.56 27.61 1.12
CA GLU A 202 -4.65 26.56 2.13
C GLU A 202 -3.85 27.00 3.36
N SER A 203 -4.55 27.32 4.45
CA SER A 203 -3.93 27.57 5.74
C SER A 203 -3.45 26.25 6.36
N PHE A 204 -2.14 26.07 6.44
CA PHE A 204 -1.51 24.92 7.08
C PHE A 204 -1.07 25.33 8.50
N SER A 205 -1.73 24.82 9.54
CA SER A 205 -1.29 25.01 10.93
C SER A 205 -1.00 23.68 11.60
N LEU A 206 0.20 23.50 12.15
CA LEU A 206 0.55 22.35 12.98
C LEU A 206 0.73 22.80 14.43
N THR A 207 -0.34 22.71 15.22
CA THR A 207 -0.30 23.10 16.64
C THR A 207 0.17 21.96 17.55
N THR A 208 -0.38 20.76 17.39
CA THR A 208 -0.01 19.59 18.21
C THR A 208 -0.16 18.30 17.41
N LEU A 209 0.84 17.42 17.52
CA LEU A 209 0.76 16.08 16.96
C LEU A 209 -0.31 15.27 17.69
N ARG A 210 -1.04 14.44 16.94
CA ARG A 210 -1.94 13.45 17.52
C ARG A 210 -1.13 12.35 18.22
N PRO A 211 -1.67 11.64 19.20
CA PRO A 211 -0.95 10.60 19.94
C PRO A 211 -0.27 9.56 19.02
N TYR A 212 -0.97 9.06 18.00
CA TYR A 212 -0.38 8.11 17.05
C TYR A 212 0.72 8.72 16.17
N GLN A 213 0.71 10.04 15.94
CA GLN A 213 1.79 10.73 15.23
C GLN A 213 2.99 10.93 16.14
N GLN A 214 2.77 11.18 17.44
CA GLN A 214 3.86 11.23 18.43
C GLN A 214 4.53 9.87 18.55
N GLU A 215 3.74 8.81 18.69
CA GLU A 215 4.25 7.43 18.67
C GLU A 215 5.03 7.14 17.39
N ALA A 216 4.51 7.54 16.23
CA ALA A 216 5.20 7.40 14.95
C ALA A 216 6.57 8.08 14.95
N VAL A 217 6.64 9.33 15.43
CA VAL A 217 7.89 10.08 15.53
C VAL A 217 8.88 9.38 16.45
N THR A 218 8.45 8.95 17.64
CA THR A 218 9.31 8.27 18.61
C THR A 218 9.90 7.00 18.01
N ARG A 219 9.06 6.10 17.50
CA ARG A 219 9.53 4.81 16.95
C ARG A 219 10.42 4.99 15.73
N CYS A 220 10.07 5.91 14.82
CA CYS A 220 10.91 6.20 13.67
C CYS A 220 12.27 6.74 14.10
N ARG A 221 12.34 7.62 15.11
CA ARG A 221 13.62 8.14 15.61
C ARG A 221 14.49 7.05 16.21
N GLU A 222 13.94 6.21 17.08
CA GLU A 222 14.66 5.08 17.69
C GLU A 222 15.23 4.15 16.62
N GLU A 223 14.45 3.83 15.58
CA GLU A 223 14.89 2.96 14.49
C GLU A 223 15.92 3.63 13.59
N LEU A 224 15.78 4.93 13.30
CA LEU A 224 16.78 5.68 12.56
C LEU A 224 18.11 5.77 13.33
N GLU A 225 18.08 5.97 14.65
CA GLU A 225 19.28 6.01 15.49
C GLU A 225 19.96 4.63 15.57
N SER A 226 19.18 3.54 15.63
CA SER A 226 19.71 2.18 15.77
C SER A 226 20.18 1.57 14.44
N HIS A 227 19.44 1.78 13.36
CA HIS A 227 19.63 1.05 12.09
C HIS A 227 19.92 1.96 10.90
N GLY A 228 19.81 3.29 11.06
CA GLY A 228 20.06 4.27 9.99
C GLY A 228 18.98 4.33 8.92
N ALA A 229 17.96 3.46 8.93
CA ALA A 229 16.88 3.47 7.97
C ALA A 229 15.59 2.89 8.55
N THR A 230 14.43 3.45 8.19
CA THR A 230 13.11 2.95 8.62
C THR A 230 12.01 3.26 7.61
N ILE A 231 11.01 2.37 7.53
CA ILE A 231 9.77 2.62 6.79
C ILE A 231 8.67 3.05 7.77
N CYS A 232 8.15 4.26 7.62
CA CYS A 232 6.95 4.74 8.27
C CYS A 232 5.74 4.49 7.36
N GLN A 233 5.01 3.40 7.63
CA GLN A 233 3.79 3.08 6.93
C GLN A 233 2.58 3.69 7.65
N MET A 234 1.92 4.65 7.01
CA MET A 234 0.71 5.28 7.55
C MET A 234 -0.34 5.45 6.46
N ALA A 235 -1.60 5.14 6.77
CA ALA A 235 -2.70 5.33 5.84
C ALA A 235 -2.79 6.78 5.30
N CYS A 236 -3.30 6.92 4.07
CA CYS A 236 -3.48 8.23 3.44
C CYS A 236 -4.25 9.20 4.35
N ARG A 237 -3.83 10.48 4.35
CA ARG A 237 -4.44 11.54 5.16
C ARG A 237 -4.31 11.37 6.69
N CYS A 238 -3.58 10.37 7.20
CA CYS A 238 -3.24 10.28 8.64
C CYS A 238 -2.21 11.32 9.08
N GLY A 239 -1.57 12.02 8.14
CA GLY A 239 -0.61 13.07 8.41
C GLY A 239 0.82 12.55 8.50
N LYS A 240 1.30 11.95 7.40
CA LYS A 240 2.72 11.59 7.19
C LYS A 240 3.61 12.83 7.23
N THR A 241 3.20 13.91 6.58
CA THR A 241 3.99 15.16 6.52
C THR A 241 4.24 15.80 7.89
N PRO A 242 3.27 15.89 8.82
CA PRO A 242 3.57 16.29 10.22
C PRO A 242 4.57 15.40 10.96
N VAL A 243 4.55 14.08 10.73
CA VAL A 243 5.53 13.14 11.31
C VAL A 243 6.91 13.40 10.73
N ALA A 244 7.00 13.47 9.40
CA ALA A 244 8.24 13.82 8.70
C ALA A 244 8.80 15.16 9.18
N PHE A 245 7.95 16.19 9.30
CA PHE A 245 8.33 17.50 9.81
C PHE A 245 8.98 17.40 11.20
N LYS A 246 8.40 16.66 12.14
CA LYS A 246 8.96 16.55 13.50
C LYS A 246 10.29 15.78 13.53
N ILE A 247 10.47 14.81 12.63
CA ILE A 247 11.75 14.13 12.47
C ILE A 247 12.78 15.09 11.86
N ILE A 248 12.43 15.82 10.80
CA ILE A 248 13.28 16.85 10.19
C ILE A 248 13.69 17.92 11.22
N GLU A 249 12.72 18.45 11.97
CA GLU A 249 12.95 19.41 13.04
C GLU A 249 13.93 18.89 14.09
N TYR A 250 13.87 17.59 14.43
CA TYR A 250 14.83 16.96 15.32
C TYR A 250 16.26 16.99 14.77
N TYR A 251 16.49 16.62 13.51
CA TYR A 251 17.84 16.69 12.90
C TYR A 251 18.37 18.11 12.87
N LEU A 252 17.54 19.07 12.44
CA LEU A 252 17.91 20.48 12.41
C LEU A 252 18.25 20.96 13.82
N LYS A 253 17.45 20.68 14.85
CA LYS A 253 17.76 21.15 16.22
C LYS A 253 19.05 20.56 16.81
N ASN A 254 19.43 19.35 16.43
CA ASN A 254 20.59 18.66 17.02
C ASN A 254 21.90 18.85 16.25
N LYS A 255 21.88 19.40 15.03
CA LYS A 255 23.09 19.62 14.24
C LYS A 255 23.06 20.97 13.50
N ARG A 256 24.08 21.80 13.76
CA ARG A 256 24.15 23.21 13.28
C ARG A 256 24.29 23.34 11.76
N ASP A 257 24.86 22.35 11.12
CA ASP A 257 25.07 22.24 9.67
C ASP A 257 24.21 21.11 9.06
N ALA A 258 23.10 20.76 9.71
CA ALA A 258 22.23 19.67 9.30
C ALA A 258 21.68 19.87 7.88
N ARG A 259 21.83 18.85 7.04
CA ARG A 259 21.34 18.84 5.66
C ARG A 259 20.30 17.75 5.48
N VAL A 260 19.11 18.13 5.04
CA VAL A 260 17.99 17.20 4.84
C VAL A 260 17.60 17.18 3.38
N LEU A 261 17.44 15.98 2.81
CA LEU A 261 16.84 15.76 1.50
C LEU A 261 15.42 15.23 1.65
N TYR A 262 14.44 15.83 0.98
CA TYR A 262 13.06 15.36 0.91
C TYR A 262 12.69 15.09 -0.55
N LEU A 263 12.50 13.82 -0.89
CA LEU A 263 12.13 13.37 -2.23
C LEU A 263 10.62 13.18 -2.36
N VAL A 264 10.05 13.66 -3.46
CA VAL A 264 8.62 13.57 -3.80
C VAL A 264 8.42 13.14 -5.26
N PRO A 265 7.27 12.56 -5.64
CA PRO A 265 7.07 12.04 -6.99
C PRO A 265 6.69 13.07 -8.06
N GLY A 266 6.39 14.31 -7.67
CA GLY A 266 6.02 15.34 -8.64
C GLY A 266 6.02 16.76 -8.07
N LEU A 267 5.93 17.73 -8.99
CA LEU A 267 6.04 19.17 -8.69
C LEU A 267 4.92 19.68 -7.77
N THR A 268 3.70 19.18 -7.91
CA THR A 268 2.57 19.56 -7.05
C THR A 268 2.85 19.21 -5.59
N LEU A 269 3.33 17.99 -5.34
CA LEU A 269 3.71 17.57 -3.99
C LEU A 269 4.93 18.33 -3.48
N LEU A 270 5.89 18.66 -4.34
CA LEU A 270 7.02 19.51 -3.97
C LEU A 270 6.54 20.87 -3.44
N ARG A 271 5.66 21.55 -4.18
CA ARG A 271 5.07 22.85 -3.80
C ARG A 271 4.29 22.74 -2.48
N GLN A 272 3.52 21.67 -2.31
CA GLN A 272 2.78 21.43 -1.06
C GLN A 272 3.70 21.15 0.12
N THR A 273 4.75 20.35 -0.07
CA THR A 273 5.71 19.98 0.98
C THR A 273 6.46 21.21 1.47
N VAL A 274 7.01 22.05 0.59
CA VAL A 274 7.74 23.25 1.01
C VAL A 274 6.83 24.21 1.79
N ARG A 275 5.61 24.47 1.32
CA ARG A 275 4.63 25.32 2.02
C ARG A 275 4.28 24.78 3.40
N LYS A 276 4.06 23.46 3.50
CA LYS A 276 3.78 22.79 4.79
C LYS A 276 4.95 22.93 5.75
N LEU A 277 6.16 22.56 5.34
CA LEU A 277 7.34 22.64 6.22
C LEU A 277 7.58 24.08 6.70
N TYR A 278 7.43 25.05 5.80
CA TYR A 278 7.55 26.47 6.12
C TYR A 278 6.47 26.92 7.12
N SER A 279 5.21 26.61 6.84
CA SER A 279 4.06 26.96 7.70
C SER A 279 4.10 26.31 9.09
N TYR A 280 4.67 25.11 9.19
CA TYR A 280 4.78 24.36 10.44
C TYR A 280 5.89 24.89 11.37
N GLY A 281 6.77 25.76 10.87
CA GLY A 281 7.72 26.50 11.71
C GLY A 281 9.17 26.51 11.22
N LEU A 282 9.52 25.87 10.10
CA LEU A 282 10.88 25.91 9.56
C LEU A 282 11.15 27.17 8.72
N ARG A 283 10.72 28.35 9.19
CA ARG A 283 10.80 29.60 8.41
C ARG A 283 12.23 30.14 8.26
N GLU A 284 13.09 29.90 9.24
CA GLU A 284 14.47 30.40 9.29
C GLU A 284 15.49 29.44 8.66
N ILE A 285 15.03 28.38 7.99
CA ILE A 285 15.89 27.37 7.36
C ILE A 285 16.09 27.69 5.88
N LYS A 286 17.30 27.46 5.36
CA LYS A 286 17.57 27.59 3.93
C LYS A 286 16.91 26.45 3.15
N TYR A 287 16.15 26.81 2.10
CA TYR A 287 15.54 25.85 1.20
C TYR A 287 16.21 25.84 -0.18
N LEU A 288 16.34 24.65 -0.75
CA LEU A 288 16.69 24.45 -2.16
C LEU A 288 15.63 23.55 -2.80
N LEU A 289 15.01 24.02 -3.88
CA LEU A 289 13.99 23.27 -4.60
C LEU A 289 14.58 22.75 -5.91
N ILE A 290 14.51 21.43 -6.13
CA ILE A 290 15.05 20.77 -7.31
C ILE A 290 13.92 20.15 -8.13
N GLY A 291 13.63 20.77 -9.27
CA GLY A 291 12.55 20.37 -10.16
C GLY A 291 12.45 21.29 -11.37
N SER A 292 11.89 20.76 -12.46
CA SER A 292 11.80 21.46 -13.74
C SER A 292 10.51 22.29 -13.84
N CYS A 293 10.46 23.42 -13.14
CA CYS A 293 9.35 24.37 -13.29
C CYS A 293 9.83 25.81 -13.16
N PRO A 294 9.55 26.69 -14.14
CA PRO A 294 10.01 28.09 -14.11
C PRO A 294 9.22 28.94 -13.10
N THR A 295 8.06 28.48 -12.63
CA THR A 295 7.20 29.25 -11.73
C THR A 295 7.68 29.17 -10.28
N SER A 296 7.90 30.31 -9.65
CA SER A 296 8.27 30.41 -8.23
C SER A 296 7.19 29.78 -7.31
N VAL A 297 7.61 29.43 -6.09
CA VAL A 297 6.72 28.94 -5.04
C VAL A 297 6.59 30.02 -3.97
N SER A 298 5.42 30.65 -3.89
CA SER A 298 5.09 31.57 -2.79
C SER A 298 4.85 30.80 -1.49
N LEU A 299 5.42 31.33 -0.40
CA LEU A 299 5.35 30.78 0.97
C LEU A 299 4.36 31.54 1.88
N GLY A 300 3.75 32.62 1.37
CA GLY A 300 2.65 33.36 2.03
C GLY A 300 3.06 34.63 2.77
N ASP A 301 4.34 34.83 3.06
CA ASP A 301 4.88 36.00 3.78
C ASP A 301 5.76 36.90 2.89
N GLY A 302 5.45 36.93 1.58
CA GLY A 302 6.26 37.63 0.58
C GLY A 302 7.50 36.87 0.13
N ASN A 303 7.88 35.79 0.83
CA ASN A 303 8.97 34.93 0.39
C ASN A 303 8.54 34.03 -0.78
N SER A 304 9.42 33.94 -1.78
CA SER A 304 9.25 33.04 -2.91
C SER A 304 10.53 32.27 -3.17
N LEU A 305 10.38 31.00 -3.56
CA LEU A 305 11.51 30.12 -3.88
C LEU A 305 11.44 29.70 -5.34
N MET A 306 12.59 29.75 -6.02
CA MET A 306 12.75 29.22 -7.37
C MET A 306 13.22 27.77 -7.32
N MET A 307 12.79 27.00 -8.33
CA MET A 307 13.32 25.65 -8.54
C MET A 307 14.50 25.73 -9.52
N THR A 308 15.43 24.79 -9.39
CA THR A 308 16.54 24.65 -10.35
C THR A 308 16.81 23.17 -10.64
N THR A 309 17.32 22.88 -11.83
CA THR A 309 17.94 21.59 -12.17
C THR A 309 19.39 21.75 -12.62
N ASP A 310 19.94 22.96 -12.51
CA ASP A 310 21.31 23.27 -12.89
C ASP A 310 22.28 22.73 -11.82
N GLU A 311 23.12 21.78 -12.22
CA GLU A 311 24.07 21.12 -11.30
C GLU A 311 25.08 22.12 -10.71
N GLY A 312 25.52 23.12 -11.49
CA GLY A 312 26.48 24.13 -11.05
C GLY A 312 25.89 25.06 -9.98
N VAL A 313 24.64 25.49 -10.16
CA VAL A 313 23.90 26.26 -9.14
C VAL A 313 23.74 25.44 -7.87
N ILE A 314 23.37 24.16 -7.99
CA ILE A 314 23.19 23.26 -6.86
C ILE A 314 24.53 23.09 -6.12
N GLU A 315 25.62 22.77 -6.81
CA GLU A 315 26.94 22.62 -6.19
C GLU A 315 27.40 23.89 -5.46
N ASN A 316 27.20 25.06 -6.07
CA ASN A 316 27.58 26.34 -5.47
C ASN A 316 26.82 26.60 -4.17
N VAL A 317 25.53 26.23 -4.13
CA VAL A 317 24.73 26.31 -2.90
C VAL A 317 25.33 25.45 -1.78
N PHE A 318 25.85 24.26 -2.08
CA PHE A 318 26.48 23.38 -1.09
C PHE A 318 27.90 23.79 -0.68
N LYS A 319 28.69 24.37 -1.60
CA LYS A 319 30.05 24.87 -1.32
C LYS A 319 30.02 26.13 -0.43
N GLY A 320 29.05 27.01 -0.64
CA GLY A 320 28.94 28.28 0.09
C GLY A 320 28.16 28.25 1.40
N SER A 321 27.61 27.10 1.82
CA SER A 321 26.71 27.02 2.98
C SER A 321 27.21 26.08 4.07
N SER A 322 27.57 26.64 5.23
CA SER A 322 27.81 25.90 6.48
C SER A 322 26.57 25.83 7.39
N SER A 323 25.45 26.40 6.95
CA SER A 323 24.19 26.47 7.71
C SER A 323 23.24 25.31 7.37
N GLN A 324 22.24 25.13 8.22
CA GLN A 324 21.17 24.16 8.06
C GLN A 324 20.41 24.35 6.74
N MET A 325 20.04 23.23 6.11
CA MET A 325 19.38 23.27 4.81
C MET A 325 18.36 22.13 4.64
N VAL A 326 17.22 22.46 4.02
CA VAL A 326 16.25 21.49 3.53
C VAL A 326 16.19 21.56 2.00
N VAL A 327 16.62 20.47 1.36
CA VAL A 327 16.52 20.29 -0.08
C VAL A 327 15.28 19.46 -0.39
N ILE A 328 14.40 19.96 -1.26
CA ILE A 328 13.20 19.24 -1.69
C ILE A 328 13.34 18.99 -3.18
N SER A 329 13.39 17.71 -3.56
CA SER A 329 13.61 17.30 -4.95
C SER A 329 12.50 16.41 -5.45
N THR A 330 12.16 16.53 -6.73
CA THR A 330 11.40 15.49 -7.40
C THR A 330 12.26 14.23 -7.59
N TYR A 331 11.62 13.05 -7.69
CA TYR A 331 12.33 11.81 -8.01
C TYR A 331 12.95 11.86 -9.41
N GLN A 332 12.34 12.54 -10.37
CA GLN A 332 12.87 12.71 -11.73
C GLN A 332 14.28 13.34 -11.73
N SER A 333 14.54 14.23 -10.77
CA SER A 333 15.84 14.88 -10.55
C SER A 333 16.75 14.13 -9.57
N SER A 334 16.40 12.91 -9.15
CA SER A 334 17.18 12.12 -8.19
C SER A 334 18.61 11.88 -8.68
N HIS A 335 18.85 11.70 -9.99
CA HIS A 335 20.21 11.54 -10.54
C HIS A 335 21.13 12.73 -10.25
N ILE A 336 20.62 13.97 -10.31
CA ILE A 336 21.38 15.17 -9.96
C ILE A 336 21.75 15.15 -8.48
N VAL A 337 20.76 14.89 -7.62
CA VAL A 337 20.95 14.92 -6.16
C VAL A 337 21.79 13.74 -5.66
N SER A 338 21.76 12.60 -6.35
CA SER A 338 22.50 11.39 -5.96
C SER A 338 24.02 11.58 -5.98
N LYS A 339 24.52 12.59 -6.69
CA LYS A 339 25.93 12.99 -6.69
C LYS A 339 26.34 13.71 -5.39
N LEU A 340 25.36 14.13 -4.57
CA LEU A 340 25.56 14.90 -3.35
C LEU A 340 25.45 13.97 -2.14
N SER A 341 26.57 13.44 -1.66
CA SER A 341 26.64 12.51 -0.52
C SER A 341 26.73 13.22 0.84
N VAL A 342 25.90 14.25 1.06
CA VAL A 342 26.08 15.22 2.16
C VAL A 342 24.92 15.34 3.14
N PHE A 343 23.91 14.48 3.05
CA PHE A 343 22.67 14.60 3.82
C PHE A 343 22.71 13.80 5.11
N ASP A 344 22.22 14.39 6.21
CA ASP A 344 22.05 13.72 7.50
C ASP A 344 20.76 12.92 7.58
N LEU A 345 19.74 13.36 6.84
CA LEU A 345 18.46 12.69 6.70
C LEU A 345 17.98 12.78 5.24
N THR A 346 17.61 11.65 4.67
CA THR A 346 16.90 11.57 3.41
C THR A 346 15.50 11.01 3.63
N VAL A 347 14.47 11.77 3.28
CA VAL A 347 13.06 11.40 3.34
C VAL A 347 12.59 11.00 1.94
N PHE A 348 12.03 9.81 1.80
CA PHE A 348 11.42 9.32 0.57
C PHE A 348 9.90 9.32 0.74
N ASP A 349 9.19 10.27 0.16
CA ASP A 349 7.73 10.34 0.22
C ASP A 349 7.07 9.61 -0.94
N GLU A 350 5.99 8.88 -0.65
CA GLU A 350 5.40 7.89 -1.56
C GLU A 350 6.46 6.91 -2.09
N CYS A 351 7.30 6.39 -1.18
CA CYS A 351 8.49 5.60 -1.52
C CYS A 351 8.21 4.30 -2.29
N HIS A 352 6.96 3.85 -2.36
CA HIS A 352 6.57 2.72 -3.21
C HIS A 352 6.83 2.98 -4.70
N ARG A 353 6.93 4.25 -5.11
CA ARG A 353 7.18 4.65 -6.50
C ARG A 353 8.61 4.38 -6.96
N VAL A 354 9.60 4.38 -6.06
CA VAL A 354 11.00 4.09 -6.43
C VAL A 354 11.29 2.59 -6.58
N CYS A 355 10.30 1.74 -6.28
CA CYS A 355 10.42 0.29 -6.34
C CYS A 355 10.18 -0.31 -7.74
N GLY A 356 9.69 0.49 -8.71
CA GLY A 356 9.21 0.03 -10.01
C GLY A 356 10.28 -0.50 -10.97
N SER A 357 11.57 -0.34 -10.66
CA SER A 357 12.69 -0.86 -11.48
C SER A 357 13.83 -1.28 -10.57
N ALA A 358 14.37 -2.49 -10.78
CA ALA A 358 15.57 -2.97 -10.09
C ALA A 358 16.87 -2.39 -10.67
N SER A 359 16.80 -1.85 -11.90
CA SER A 359 17.91 -1.13 -12.52
C SER A 359 17.97 0.31 -12.03
N ILE A 360 19.18 0.88 -11.98
CA ILE A 360 19.37 2.30 -11.68
C ILE A 360 18.78 3.13 -12.82
N THR A 361 17.91 4.07 -12.47
CA THR A 361 17.27 5.05 -13.35
C THR A 361 17.42 6.44 -12.75
N ASN A 362 17.09 7.47 -13.52
CA ASN A 362 17.03 8.83 -12.99
C ASN A 362 16.08 8.98 -11.79
N PHE A 363 15.04 8.14 -11.72
CA PHE A 363 13.97 8.22 -10.72
C PHE A 363 14.35 7.60 -9.36
N ASN A 364 15.16 6.55 -9.36
CA ASN A 364 15.50 5.76 -8.16
C ASN A 364 16.99 5.85 -7.77
N SER A 365 17.79 6.68 -8.43
CA SER A 365 19.25 6.73 -8.22
C SER A 365 19.66 6.96 -6.77
N VAL A 366 18.98 7.82 -6.00
CA VAL A 366 19.30 8.06 -4.58
C VAL A 366 19.04 6.82 -3.72
N LEU A 367 18.08 5.96 -4.08
CA LEU A 367 17.84 4.70 -3.38
C LEU A 367 19.07 3.78 -3.44
N PHE A 368 19.70 3.72 -4.61
CA PHE A 368 20.85 2.84 -4.88
C PHE A 368 22.20 3.41 -4.47
N GLN A 369 22.29 4.70 -4.15
CA GLN A 369 23.51 5.25 -3.58
C GLN A 369 23.79 4.64 -2.20
N PRO A 370 25.06 4.56 -1.77
CA PRO A 370 25.39 4.32 -0.37
C PRO A 370 24.66 5.32 0.54
N ARG A 371 24.30 4.86 1.74
CA ARG A 371 23.63 5.73 2.71
C ARG A 371 24.60 6.82 3.16
N SER A 372 24.31 8.06 2.78
CA SER A 372 24.81 9.26 3.47
C SER A 372 23.72 9.67 4.45
N GLY A 373 24.03 9.56 5.74
CA GLY A 373 23.09 9.77 6.84
C GLY A 373 21.94 8.76 6.88
N ASN A 374 20.88 9.15 7.56
CA ASN A 374 19.73 8.30 7.86
C ASN A 374 18.66 8.38 6.76
N ARG A 375 17.87 7.32 6.57
CA ARG A 375 16.81 7.25 5.53
C ARG A 375 15.43 6.94 6.10
N LEU A 376 14.50 7.87 5.91
CA LEU A 376 13.10 7.72 6.29
C LEU A 376 12.23 7.47 5.04
N PHE A 377 11.57 6.33 4.98
CA PHE A 377 10.69 5.96 3.89
C PHE A 377 9.23 6.13 4.31
N LEU A 378 8.47 6.99 3.63
CA LEU A 378 7.06 7.26 3.93
C LEU A 378 6.18 6.66 2.84
N THR A 379 5.21 5.83 3.22
CA THR A 379 4.21 5.32 2.29
C THR A 379 2.91 4.98 2.99
N ALA A 380 1.81 5.04 2.25
CA ALA A 380 0.55 4.41 2.69
C ALA A 380 0.41 2.97 2.16
N THR A 381 1.05 2.70 1.03
CA THR A 381 0.90 1.48 0.25
C THR A 381 2.28 0.91 -0.01
N PRO A 382 2.80 0.01 0.84
CA PRO A 382 4.09 -0.63 0.60
C PRO A 382 4.07 -1.47 -0.69
N ALA A 383 5.20 -1.51 -1.39
CA ALA A 383 5.34 -2.26 -2.63
C ALA A 383 5.97 -3.63 -2.36
N TYR A 384 5.17 -4.70 -2.56
CA TYR A 384 5.61 -6.09 -2.37
C TYR A 384 5.68 -6.88 -3.69
N ASP A 385 5.00 -6.42 -4.75
CA ASP A 385 4.92 -7.08 -6.06
C ASP A 385 5.66 -6.29 -7.16
N THR A 386 6.63 -5.48 -6.78
CA THR A 386 7.47 -4.69 -7.69
C THR A 386 8.87 -5.29 -7.81
N PRO A 387 9.66 -4.92 -8.85
CA PRO A 387 11.03 -5.43 -9.03
C PRO A 387 11.93 -5.26 -7.80
N ILE A 388 11.75 -4.16 -7.05
CA ILE A 388 12.33 -3.99 -5.72
C ILE A 388 11.22 -4.18 -4.69
N LYS A 389 11.41 -5.06 -3.71
CA LYS A 389 10.47 -5.26 -2.61
C LYS A 389 10.86 -4.43 -1.39
N MET A 390 9.87 -3.90 -0.69
CA MET A 390 10.09 -3.11 0.53
C MET A 390 10.52 -3.94 1.77
N ASP A 391 10.52 -5.27 1.66
CA ASP A 391 11.13 -6.17 2.65
C ASP A 391 12.65 -6.31 2.49
N ASN A 392 13.25 -5.67 1.47
CA ASN A 392 14.69 -5.64 1.27
C ASN A 392 15.36 -4.77 2.35
N THR A 393 15.86 -5.43 3.39
CA THR A 393 16.46 -4.78 4.57
C THR A 393 17.74 -4.00 4.24
N HIS A 394 18.45 -4.35 3.17
CA HIS A 394 19.64 -3.60 2.74
C HIS A 394 19.28 -2.21 2.23
N LEU A 395 18.18 -2.09 1.50
CA LEU A 395 17.71 -0.83 0.90
C LEU A 395 16.86 0.00 1.86
N PHE A 396 15.93 -0.64 2.59
CA PHE A 396 14.91 0.06 3.36
C PHE A 396 15.06 -0.03 4.89
N GLY A 397 16.00 -0.83 5.39
CA GLY A 397 16.17 -1.07 6.83
C GLY A 397 15.37 -2.27 7.35
N TRP A 398 15.60 -2.61 8.62
CA TRP A 398 15.15 -3.88 9.20
C TRP A 398 13.66 -3.94 9.51
N ASN A 399 13.01 -2.79 9.79
CA ASN A 399 11.61 -2.77 10.20
C ASN A 399 10.76 -1.75 9.42
N SER A 400 9.64 -2.25 8.91
CA SER A 400 8.47 -1.40 8.68
C SER A 400 7.81 -1.13 10.02
N ILE A 401 7.52 0.14 10.31
CA ILE A 401 6.72 0.56 11.46
C ILE A 401 5.30 0.82 10.94
N PRO A 402 4.42 -0.20 10.91
CA PRO A 402 3.01 -0.02 10.60
C PRO A 402 2.35 0.73 11.75
N LEU A 403 1.90 1.96 11.48
CA LEU A 403 1.21 2.78 12.47
C LEU A 403 -0.23 2.98 12.04
N LEU A 404 -1.05 2.01 12.40
CA LEU A 404 -2.49 2.22 12.54
C LEU A 404 -2.81 2.43 14.02
N SER A 405 -3.17 3.66 14.36
CA SER A 405 -4.12 4.07 15.41
C SER A 405 -4.52 2.95 16.39
N GLN A 406 -3.61 2.51 17.25
CA GLN A 406 -3.97 1.76 18.44
C GLN A 406 -4.56 2.72 19.45
N ARG A 407 -5.85 3.07 19.29
CA ARG A 407 -6.83 3.19 20.37
C ARG A 407 -8.19 3.67 19.84
N ARG A 408 -9.15 2.75 20.01
CA ARG A 408 -10.60 2.88 20.12
C ARG A 408 -11.10 4.33 20.29
N ASN A 409 -12.11 4.69 19.48
CA ASN A 409 -13.14 5.71 19.72
C ASN A 409 -13.05 7.13 19.10
N ARG A 410 -12.03 7.52 18.31
CA ARG A 410 -12.07 8.83 17.60
C ARG A 410 -11.69 8.85 16.12
N CYS A 411 -11.59 7.70 15.45
CA CYS A 411 -11.41 7.63 13.98
C CYS A 411 -12.69 7.35 13.17
N ARG A 412 -13.88 7.45 13.78
CA ARG A 412 -15.17 7.27 13.05
C ARG A 412 -15.39 8.27 11.90
N LEU A 413 -14.73 9.43 11.91
CA LEU A 413 -14.87 10.45 10.85
C LEU A 413 -13.87 10.29 9.69
N ARG A 414 -12.81 9.47 9.82
CA ARG A 414 -11.80 9.29 8.76
C ARG A 414 -11.84 7.93 8.07
N GLU A 415 -12.52 6.94 8.65
CA GLU A 415 -13.01 5.76 7.90
C GLU A 415 -13.91 6.18 6.73
N ARG A 416 -14.72 7.25 6.89
CA ARG A 416 -15.52 7.85 5.80
C ARG A 416 -14.71 8.43 4.64
N VAL A 417 -13.44 8.78 4.85
CA VAL A 417 -12.58 9.33 3.78
C VAL A 417 -11.89 8.22 2.98
N PHE A 418 -11.55 7.10 3.62
CA PHE A 418 -11.17 5.88 2.90
C PHE A 418 -12.36 5.40 2.05
N ILE A 419 -13.59 5.50 2.58
CA ILE A 419 -14.85 5.21 1.87
C ILE A 419 -15.03 6.09 0.63
N LYS A 420 -14.83 7.41 0.69
CA LYS A 420 -15.02 8.29 -0.49
C LYS A 420 -14.03 8.09 -1.63
N ASN A 421 -12.81 7.65 -1.33
CA ASN A 421 -11.75 7.52 -2.35
C ASN A 421 -11.57 6.08 -2.85
N CYS A 422 -12.05 5.06 -2.13
CA CYS A 422 -12.09 3.68 -2.61
C CYS A 422 -13.44 3.29 -3.23
N PHE A 423 -14.53 3.96 -2.86
CA PHE A 423 -15.88 3.71 -3.39
C PHE A 423 -16.39 5.00 -4.02
N GLY A 424 -16.42 5.03 -5.36
CA GLY A 424 -17.02 6.10 -6.12
C GLY A 424 -18.46 6.39 -5.65
N ARG A 425 -18.85 7.65 -5.70
CA ARG A 425 -20.17 8.15 -5.32
C ARG A 425 -21.29 7.27 -5.89
N ARG A 426 -22.23 6.84 -5.05
CA ARG A 426 -23.67 7.14 -5.15
C ARG A 426 -24.38 6.51 -3.95
N HIS A 427 -24.94 7.36 -3.10
CA HIS A 427 -26.35 7.31 -2.71
C HIS A 427 -26.62 8.56 -1.86
N GLY A 428 -27.52 9.41 -2.37
CA GLY A 428 -28.26 10.37 -1.57
C GLY A 428 -29.38 9.68 -0.82
#